data_AF-A0A7V8V144-F1
#
_entry.id   AF-A0A7V8V144-F1
#
_cell.length_a   1.000
_cell.length_b   1.000
_cell.length_c   1.000
_cell.angle_alpha   90.00
_cell.angle_beta   90.00
_cell.angle_gamma   90.00
#
_symmetry.space_group_name_H-M   'P 1'
#
loop_
_entity.id
_entity.type
_entity.pdbx_description
1 polymer ?
#
loop_
_entity_poly.entity_id
_entity_poly.type
_entity_poly.pdbx_seq_one_letter_code
_entity_poly.pdbx_strand_id
1 'polypeptide(L)'
;MNIAVHAPRHRVSTTPPSQHHATESAPRHRVSTTPPSQQHDQDIFRRIKQSSHYGDRLSPQRIEKLPKPGVGQMVFLGVFFVMFCGGTLFIAAMAIGVGGVFSFSGRGFPFSILPLCMGIVPIGMFAFGVFIAIKMFQRFQSMRDGKVEAVPAIVAGKRTQVSGGSGDRSASTAYFVTFEFEDGQRKEFPVFDGSLYGRVSEDDAGILFSRAQFAVDFDRVRV
;
A
#
# COMPACT_ATOMS: atom_id res chain seq x y z
N MET A 1 -33.91 -79.26 1.11
CA MET A 1 -34.63 -78.75 -0.09
C MET A 1 -33.63 -78.67 -1.23
N ASN A 2 -33.85 -79.47 -2.28
CA ASN A 2 -32.96 -79.66 -3.42
C ASN A 2 -32.67 -78.37 -4.19
N ILE A 3 -31.41 -78.13 -4.54
CA ILE A 3 -31.07 -77.28 -5.69
C ILE A 3 -30.12 -78.09 -6.58
N ALA A 4 -30.65 -78.47 -7.75
CA ALA A 4 -29.95 -79.18 -8.79
C ALA A 4 -29.33 -78.20 -9.80
N VAL A 5 -28.03 -78.40 -10.02
CA VAL A 5 -27.18 -78.18 -11.20
C VAL A 5 -27.86 -77.64 -12.48
N HIS A 6 -27.30 -76.56 -13.06
CA HIS A 6 -27.15 -76.47 -14.51
C HIS A 6 -25.94 -75.64 -14.98
N ALA A 7 -25.27 -76.19 -15.99
CA ALA A 7 -24.00 -75.76 -16.59
C ALA A 7 -24.15 -74.57 -17.58
N PRO A 8 -23.07 -73.84 -17.89
CA PRO A 8 -23.10 -72.73 -18.85
C PRO A 8 -22.96 -73.21 -20.30
N ARG A 9 -23.87 -72.79 -21.18
CA ARG A 9 -23.73 -72.94 -22.65
C ARG A 9 -23.17 -71.64 -23.24
N HIS A 10 -22.04 -71.77 -23.92
CA HIS A 10 -21.48 -70.79 -24.84
C HIS A 10 -22.52 -70.34 -25.86
N ARG A 11 -22.78 -69.04 -25.93
CA ARG A 11 -23.47 -68.40 -27.06
C ARG A 11 -22.47 -67.51 -27.78
N VAL A 12 -22.05 -67.95 -28.96
CA VAL A 12 -21.40 -67.12 -29.97
C VAL A 12 -22.41 -66.04 -30.37
N SER A 13 -22.13 -64.78 -30.03
CA SER A 13 -22.87 -63.64 -30.56
C SER A 13 -22.01 -63.01 -31.63
N THR A 14 -22.37 -63.27 -32.88
CA THR A 14 -21.86 -62.58 -34.06
C THR A 14 -22.22 -61.09 -33.96
N THR A 15 -21.21 -60.23 -34.00
CA THR A 15 -21.32 -58.77 -34.09
C THR A 15 -21.84 -58.38 -35.48
N PRO A 16 -22.95 -57.64 -35.63
CA PRO A 16 -23.17 -56.82 -36.80
C PRO A 16 -22.40 -55.50 -36.64
N PRO A 17 -21.82 -54.93 -37.70
CA PRO A 17 -21.04 -53.69 -37.58
C PRO A 17 -21.99 -52.55 -37.21
N SER A 18 -21.87 -52.07 -35.98
CA SER A 18 -22.47 -50.82 -35.54
C SER A 18 -21.90 -49.70 -36.38
N GLN A 19 -22.75 -49.14 -37.24
CA GLN A 19 -22.50 -47.87 -37.89
C GLN A 19 -22.23 -46.83 -36.79
N HIS A 20 -20.96 -46.53 -36.56
CA HIS A 20 -20.58 -45.29 -35.90
C HIS A 20 -20.88 -44.18 -36.89
N HIS A 21 -22.14 -43.72 -36.88
CA HIS A 21 -22.43 -42.35 -37.25
C HIS A 21 -21.45 -41.47 -36.48
N ALA A 22 -20.59 -40.79 -37.24
CA ALA A 22 -19.78 -39.70 -36.73
C ALA A 22 -20.74 -38.72 -36.06
N THR A 23 -20.71 -38.67 -34.74
CA THR A 23 -21.32 -37.57 -33.99
C THR A 23 -20.51 -36.34 -34.34
N GLU A 24 -20.99 -35.64 -35.36
CA GLU A 24 -20.57 -34.31 -35.73
C GLU A 24 -20.56 -33.47 -34.45
N SER A 25 -19.35 -33.18 -33.99
CA SER A 25 -19.09 -32.37 -32.82
C SER A 25 -19.39 -30.94 -33.24
N ALA A 26 -20.66 -30.55 -33.13
CA ALA A 26 -21.10 -29.18 -33.32
C ALA A 26 -20.16 -28.26 -32.53
N PRO A 27 -19.63 -27.18 -33.12
CA PRO A 27 -18.81 -26.24 -32.39
C PRO A 27 -19.71 -25.61 -31.35
N ARG A 28 -19.57 -26.03 -30.09
CA ARG A 28 -20.16 -25.28 -28.98
C ARG A 28 -19.47 -23.94 -29.01
N HIS A 29 -20.12 -22.97 -29.64
CA HIS A 29 -19.88 -21.56 -29.44
C HIS A 29 -20.06 -21.35 -27.94
N ARG A 30 -18.95 -21.45 -27.20
CA ARG A 30 -18.89 -21.05 -25.80
C ARG A 30 -19.15 -19.57 -25.85
N VAL A 31 -20.42 -19.18 -25.68
CA VAL A 31 -20.77 -17.81 -25.38
C VAL A 31 -20.05 -17.54 -24.07
N SER A 32 -18.93 -16.83 -24.14
CA SER A 32 -18.27 -16.25 -22.98
C SER A 32 -19.23 -15.20 -22.45
N THR A 33 -20.28 -15.65 -21.75
CA THR A 33 -21.17 -14.76 -21.02
C THR A 33 -20.36 -14.25 -19.85
N THR A 34 -19.75 -13.09 -20.03
CA THR A 34 -19.24 -12.28 -18.93
C THR A 34 -20.37 -12.14 -17.90
N PRO A 35 -20.13 -12.43 -16.61
CA PRO A 35 -21.19 -12.34 -15.59
C PRO A 35 -21.85 -10.94 -15.58
N PRO A 36 -23.16 -10.83 -15.30
CA PRO A 36 -23.91 -9.58 -15.43
C PRO A 36 -23.32 -8.38 -14.69
N SER A 37 -22.63 -8.62 -13.56
CA SER A 37 -21.94 -7.58 -12.80
C SER A 37 -20.75 -7.01 -13.57
N GLN A 38 -19.90 -7.86 -14.16
CA GLN A 38 -18.73 -7.42 -14.91
C GLN A 38 -19.08 -6.64 -16.18
N GLN A 39 -20.23 -6.93 -16.80
CA GLN A 39 -20.67 -6.21 -17.98
C GLN A 39 -21.12 -4.77 -17.62
N HIS A 40 -21.79 -4.61 -16.48
CA HIS A 40 -22.15 -3.30 -15.93
C HIS A 40 -20.91 -2.46 -15.58
N ASP A 41 -19.91 -3.09 -14.93
CA ASP A 41 -18.67 -2.42 -14.54
C ASP A 41 -17.86 -1.97 -15.77
N GLN A 42 -17.80 -2.79 -16.82
CA GLN A 42 -17.16 -2.41 -18.09
C GLN A 42 -17.82 -1.22 -18.77
N ASP A 43 -19.16 -1.12 -18.72
CA ASP A 43 -19.89 0.04 -19.22
C ASP A 43 -19.58 1.31 -18.40
N ILE A 44 -19.42 1.16 -17.08
CA ILE A 44 -18.99 2.25 -16.20
C ILE A 44 -17.59 2.74 -16.58
N PHE A 45 -16.62 1.83 -16.71
CA PHE A 45 -15.26 2.18 -17.11
C PHE A 45 -15.19 2.87 -18.47
N ARG A 46 -16.02 2.43 -19.41
CA ARG A 46 -16.13 3.07 -20.74
C ARG A 46 -16.61 4.51 -20.63
N ARG A 47 -17.63 4.78 -19.81
CA ARG A 47 -18.16 6.14 -19.58
C ARG A 47 -17.15 7.04 -18.88
N ILE A 48 -16.40 6.52 -17.90
CA ILE A 48 -15.30 7.27 -17.26
C ILE A 48 -14.29 7.70 -18.33
N LYS A 49 -13.85 6.78 -19.21
CA LYS A 49 -12.87 7.08 -20.26
C LYS A 49 -13.36 8.10 -21.29
N GLN A 50 -14.66 8.17 -21.52
CA GLN A 50 -15.28 9.12 -22.44
C GLN A 50 -15.51 10.51 -21.82
N SER A 51 -15.41 10.63 -20.49
CA SER A 51 -15.57 11.91 -19.81
C SER A 51 -14.40 12.87 -20.13
N SER A 52 -14.70 14.16 -20.23
CA SER A 52 -13.68 15.22 -20.39
C SER A 52 -12.65 15.20 -19.26
N HIS A 53 -13.10 14.86 -18.05
CA HIS A 53 -12.25 14.69 -16.86
C HIS A 53 -11.15 13.64 -17.05
N TYR A 54 -11.39 12.58 -17.84
CA TYR A 54 -10.38 11.57 -18.12
C TYR A 54 -9.32 12.06 -19.11
N GLY A 55 -9.67 12.91 -20.08
CA GLY A 55 -8.72 13.54 -20.99
C GLY A 55 -7.73 14.46 -20.26
N ASP A 56 -8.25 15.26 -19.32
CA ASP A 56 -7.47 16.28 -18.59
C ASP A 56 -6.82 15.76 -17.30
N ARG A 57 -6.89 14.45 -17.03
CA ARG A 57 -6.43 13.85 -15.76
C ARG A 57 -4.96 14.12 -15.45
N LEU A 58 -4.10 14.22 -16.47
CA LEU A 58 -2.67 14.50 -16.33
C LEU A 58 -2.31 15.95 -16.68
N SER A 59 -3.29 16.86 -16.77
CA SER A 59 -3.03 18.27 -17.00
C SER A 59 -2.16 18.87 -15.89
N PRO A 60 -1.20 19.78 -16.20
CA PRO A 60 -0.34 20.39 -15.19
C PRO A 60 -1.11 21.06 -14.06
N GLN A 61 -2.25 21.68 -14.39
CA GLN A 61 -3.16 22.33 -13.44
C GLN A 61 -3.80 21.33 -12.46
N ARG A 62 -4.14 20.11 -12.91
CA ARG A 62 -4.72 19.09 -12.02
C ARG A 62 -3.66 18.49 -11.12
N ILE A 63 -2.48 18.19 -11.65
CA ILE A 63 -1.35 17.63 -10.87
C ILE A 63 -0.92 18.60 -9.76
N GLU A 64 -0.95 19.91 -10.02
CA GLU A 64 -0.60 20.92 -9.01
C GLU A 64 -1.60 20.97 -7.84
N LYS A 65 -2.88 20.76 -8.12
CA LYS A 65 -3.96 20.71 -7.12
C LYS A 65 -3.99 19.44 -6.28
N LEU A 66 -3.24 18.39 -6.67
CA LEU A 66 -3.17 17.19 -5.87
C LEU A 66 -2.54 17.51 -4.51
N PRO A 67 -3.10 16.98 -3.40
CA PRO A 67 -2.52 17.18 -2.08
C PRO A 67 -1.07 16.69 -2.10
N LYS A 68 -0.13 17.63 -1.91
CA LYS A 68 1.29 17.33 -1.81
C LYS A 68 1.54 16.76 -0.41
N PRO A 69 2.40 15.74 -0.26
CA PRO A 69 2.74 15.24 1.06
C PRO A 69 3.26 16.40 1.92
N GLY A 70 2.80 16.46 3.17
CA GLY A 70 2.93 17.63 4.04
C GLY A 70 4.37 18.10 4.19
N VAL A 71 4.74 19.17 3.47
CA VAL A 71 6.07 19.79 3.52
C VAL A 71 6.39 20.28 4.93
N GLY A 72 5.37 20.69 5.71
CA GLY A 72 5.52 21.11 7.10
C GLY A 72 6.09 20.04 8.01
N GLN A 73 5.69 18.77 7.85
CA GLN A 73 6.23 17.68 8.66
C GLN A 73 7.69 17.38 8.31
N MET A 74 8.09 17.57 7.04
CA MET A 74 9.49 17.45 6.61
C MET A 74 10.37 18.57 7.16
N VAL A 75 9.87 19.81 7.12
CA VAL A 75 10.57 20.96 7.69
C VAL A 75 10.70 20.79 9.19
N PHE A 76 9.63 20.39 9.88
CA PHE A 76 9.67 20.10 11.31
C PHE A 76 10.66 18.98 11.65
N LEU A 77 10.60 17.85 10.93
CA LEU A 77 11.51 16.73 11.15
C LEU A 77 12.96 17.12 10.85
N GLY A 78 13.21 17.87 9.78
CA GLY A 78 14.52 18.39 9.42
C GLY A 78 15.07 19.34 10.49
N VAL A 79 14.29 20.31 10.95
CA VAL A 79 14.67 21.23 12.04
C VAL A 79 14.92 20.46 13.34
N PHE A 80 14.05 19.51 13.69
CA PHE A 80 14.22 18.64 14.85
C PHE A 80 15.53 17.85 14.78
N PHE A 81 15.86 17.27 13.62
CA PHE A 81 17.12 16.56 13.43
C PHE A 81 18.34 17.48 13.52
N VAL A 82 18.27 18.69 12.96
CA VAL A 82 19.34 19.69 13.08
C VAL A 82 19.57 20.07 14.54
N MET A 83 18.50 20.31 15.31
CA MET A 83 18.61 20.61 16.74
C MET A 83 19.12 19.41 17.55
N PHE A 84 18.66 18.19 17.23
CA PHE A 84 19.13 16.96 17.86
C PHE A 84 20.62 16.71 17.61
N CYS A 85 21.07 16.89 16.36
CA CYS A 85 22.48 16.82 15.98
C CYS A 85 23.31 17.87 16.70
N GLY A 86 22.87 19.12 16.71
CA GLY A 86 23.56 20.22 17.40
C GLY A 86 23.69 19.99 18.90
N GLY A 87 22.59 19.57 19.56
CA GLY A 87 22.58 19.27 20.98
C GLY A 87 23.48 18.08 21.33
N THR A 88 23.44 17.02 20.53
CA THR A 88 24.29 15.82 20.75
C THR A 88 25.78 16.16 20.58
N LEU A 89 26.13 16.95 19.56
CA LEU A 89 27.51 17.41 19.33
C LEU A 89 28.00 18.34 20.45
N PHE A 90 27.13 19.25 20.93
CA PHE A 90 27.43 20.14 22.04
C PHE A 90 27.67 19.38 23.35
N ILE A 91 26.82 18.41 23.67
CA ILE A 91 26.98 17.54 24.85
C ILE A 91 28.26 16.72 24.72
N ALA A 92 28.58 16.18 23.55
CA ALA A 92 29.82 15.45 23.31
C ALA A 92 31.05 16.34 23.54
N ALA A 93 31.05 17.55 23.00
CA ALA A 93 32.15 18.51 23.16
C ALA A 93 32.34 18.92 24.62
N MET A 94 31.24 19.17 25.35
CA MET A 94 31.28 19.46 26.79
C MET A 94 31.76 18.28 27.61
N ALA A 95 31.32 17.05 27.30
CA ALA A 95 31.76 15.85 28.00
C ALA A 95 33.26 15.57 27.79
N ILE A 96 33.77 15.76 26.57
CA ILE A 96 35.20 15.63 26.25
C ILE A 96 36.00 16.74 26.94
N GLY A 97 35.53 17.99 26.91
CA GLY A 97 36.22 19.12 27.55
C GLY A 97 36.30 18.98 29.07
N VAL A 98 35.17 18.69 29.71
CA VAL A 98 35.09 18.44 31.16
C VAL A 98 35.89 17.20 31.55
N GLY A 99 35.76 16.12 30.76
CA GLY A 99 36.51 14.89 30.92
C GLY A 99 38.02 15.03 30.80
N GLY A 100 38.49 15.83 29.84
CA GLY A 100 39.90 16.13 29.65
C GLY A 100 40.49 16.88 30.83
N VAL A 101 39.75 17.85 31.38
CA VAL A 101 40.17 18.61 32.58
C VAL A 101 40.24 17.72 33.83
N PHE A 102 39.25 16.83 34.02
CA PHE A 102 39.24 15.91 35.15
C PHE A 102 40.32 14.81 35.06
N SER A 103 40.61 14.28 33.87
CA SER A 103 41.71 13.34 33.65
C SER A 103 43.08 13.98 33.88
N PHE A 104 43.28 15.24 33.44
CA PHE A 104 44.55 15.95 33.65
C PHE A 104 44.79 16.31 35.14
N SER A 105 43.73 16.43 35.94
CA SER A 105 43.81 16.79 37.37
C SER A 105 44.10 15.62 38.32
N GLY A 106 44.36 14.40 37.81
CA GLY A 106 44.86 13.28 38.61
C GLY A 106 43.89 12.66 39.63
N ARG A 107 42.58 12.91 39.54
CA ARG A 107 41.58 12.26 40.43
C ARG A 107 41.37 10.79 40.01
N GLY A 108 41.34 9.89 41.01
CA GLY A 108 41.40 8.43 40.83
C GLY A 108 40.28 7.75 40.02
N PHE A 109 40.42 6.42 39.92
CA PHE A 109 39.82 5.47 38.95
C PHE A 109 38.31 5.59 38.61
N PRO A 110 37.36 6.05 39.47
CA PRO A 110 35.98 6.25 39.01
C PRO A 110 35.76 7.56 38.23
N PHE A 111 36.64 8.55 38.38
CA PHE A 111 36.48 9.88 37.76
C PHE A 111 37.08 9.99 36.36
N SER A 112 37.90 9.02 35.91
CA SER A 112 38.50 9.03 34.56
C SER A 112 37.68 8.25 33.52
N ILE A 113 36.93 7.23 33.92
CA ILE A 113 36.16 6.36 33.00
C ILE A 113 34.80 6.97 32.66
N LEU A 114 34.12 7.56 33.65
CA LEU A 114 32.82 8.20 33.47
C LEU A 114 32.81 9.31 32.39
N PRO A 115 33.77 10.25 32.33
CA PRO A 115 33.83 11.24 31.26
C PRO A 115 34.14 10.65 29.87
N LEU A 116 34.93 9.56 29.80
CA LEU A 116 35.22 8.89 28.54
C LEU A 116 33.95 8.26 27.93
N CYS A 117 33.16 7.57 28.75
CA CYS A 117 31.87 7.00 28.33
C CYS A 117 30.88 8.09 27.91
N MET A 118 30.84 9.22 28.62
CA MET A 118 29.99 10.38 28.28
C MET A 118 30.36 11.07 26.97
N GLY A 119 31.60 10.93 26.47
CA GLY A 119 32.00 11.42 25.15
C GLY A 119 31.63 10.47 24.00
N ILE A 120 31.69 9.16 24.23
CA ILE A 120 31.48 8.13 23.19
C ILE A 120 29.99 7.89 22.90
N VAL A 121 29.14 7.87 23.93
CA VAL A 121 27.69 7.60 23.79
C VAL A 121 26.98 8.59 22.86
N PRO A 122 27.19 9.92 22.97
CA PRO A 122 26.60 10.90 22.06
C PRO A 122 27.02 10.68 20.60
N ILE A 123 28.27 10.30 20.34
CA ILE A 123 28.78 10.06 18.98
C ILE A 123 28.04 8.87 18.34
N GLY A 124 27.83 7.79 19.10
CA GLY A 124 27.03 6.64 18.66
C GLY A 124 25.57 7.01 18.39
N MET A 125 24.96 7.79 19.27
CA MET A 125 23.58 8.27 19.11
C MET A 125 23.42 9.20 17.89
N PHE A 126 24.42 10.03 17.63
CA PHE A 126 24.48 10.88 16.44
C PHE A 126 24.51 10.04 15.15
N ALA A 127 25.41 9.05 15.06
CA ALA A 127 25.50 8.18 13.89
C ALA A 127 24.19 7.41 13.64
N PHE A 128 23.57 6.90 14.72
CA PHE A 128 22.29 6.21 14.63
C PHE A 128 21.14 7.15 14.22
N GLY A 129 21.11 8.37 14.76
CA GLY A 129 20.15 9.41 14.38
C GLY A 129 20.26 9.79 12.90
N VAL A 130 21.47 10.02 12.41
CA VAL A 130 21.74 10.30 10.98
C VAL A 130 21.27 9.14 10.09
N PHE A 131 21.51 7.90 10.49
CA PHE A 131 21.03 6.73 9.75
C PHE A 131 19.50 6.69 9.61
N ILE A 132 18.76 6.94 10.72
CA ILE A 132 17.30 7.02 10.69
C ILE A 132 16.83 8.19 9.82
N ALA A 133 17.47 9.35 9.93
CA ALA A 133 17.13 10.54 9.14
C ALA A 133 17.24 10.25 7.63
N ILE A 134 18.34 9.63 7.20
CA ILE A 134 18.56 9.24 5.79
C ILE A 134 17.47 8.27 5.33
N LYS A 135 17.16 7.23 6.11
CA LYS A 135 16.10 6.27 5.79
C LYS A 135 14.72 6.92 5.66
N MET A 136 14.39 7.85 6.57
CA MET A 136 13.12 8.59 6.49
C MET A 136 13.08 9.50 5.28
N PHE A 137 14.18 10.20 4.98
CA PHE A 137 14.27 11.07 3.81
C PHE A 137 14.16 10.29 2.50
N GLN A 138 14.80 9.11 2.41
CA GLN A 138 14.69 8.21 1.26
C GLN A 138 13.26 7.72 1.04
N ARG A 139 12.58 7.29 2.12
CA ARG A 139 11.17 6.87 2.05
C ARG A 139 10.24 8.01 1.65
N PHE A 140 10.61 9.24 1.97
CA PHE A 140 9.84 10.41 1.54
C PHE A 140 10.14 10.82 0.10
N GLN A 141 11.40 10.77 -0.33
CA GLN A 141 11.77 11.04 -1.73
C GLN A 141 11.06 10.07 -2.68
N SER A 142 10.95 8.79 -2.33
CA SER A 142 10.17 7.83 -3.13
C SER A 142 8.68 8.16 -3.20
N MET A 143 8.11 8.84 -2.20
CA MET A 143 6.73 9.36 -2.26
C MET A 143 6.62 10.64 -3.11
N ARG A 144 7.68 11.46 -3.16
CA ARG A 144 7.70 12.72 -3.90
C ARG A 144 7.89 12.52 -5.39
N ASP A 145 8.79 11.62 -5.78
CA ASP A 145 9.15 11.36 -7.18
C ASP A 145 8.30 10.24 -7.80
N GLY A 146 7.38 9.65 -7.03
CA GLY A 146 6.41 8.69 -7.53
C GLY A 146 5.56 9.33 -8.63
N LYS A 147 5.67 8.80 -9.86
CA LYS A 147 4.82 9.17 -10.99
C LYS A 147 3.35 9.06 -10.55
N VAL A 148 2.59 10.14 -10.71
CA VAL A 148 1.15 10.12 -10.46
C VAL A 148 0.51 9.22 -11.50
N GLU A 149 -0.15 8.17 -11.04
CA GLU A 149 -0.89 7.26 -11.89
C GLU A 149 -2.38 7.60 -11.79
N ALA A 150 -2.97 7.96 -12.93
CA ALA A 150 -4.38 8.34 -13.04
C ALA A 150 -5.12 7.23 -13.80
N VAL A 151 -5.81 6.37 -13.04
CA VAL A 151 -6.46 5.15 -13.54
C VAL A 151 -7.96 5.19 -13.25
N PRO A 152 -8.81 4.66 -14.14
CA PRO A 152 -10.23 4.57 -13.89
C PRO A 152 -10.50 3.50 -12.84
N ALA A 153 -11.30 3.82 -11.84
CA ALA A 153 -11.56 2.95 -10.69
C ALA A 153 -12.99 3.12 -10.15
N ILE A 154 -13.52 2.06 -9.57
CA ILE A 154 -14.80 2.03 -8.84
C ILE A 154 -14.51 1.77 -7.37
N VAL A 155 -15.19 2.46 -6.47
CA VAL A 155 -14.99 2.29 -5.03
C VAL A 155 -15.78 1.09 -4.55
N ALA A 156 -15.08 0.00 -4.26
CA ALA A 156 -15.71 -1.26 -3.85
C ALA A 156 -16.01 -1.32 -2.35
N GLY A 157 -15.36 -0.50 -1.53
CA GLY A 157 -15.61 -0.50 -0.09
C GLY A 157 -14.64 0.36 0.71
N LYS A 158 -14.99 0.58 1.98
CA LYS A 158 -14.17 1.36 2.91
C LYS A 158 -13.92 0.63 4.22
N ARG A 159 -12.74 0.86 4.80
CA ARG A 159 -12.37 0.30 6.10
C ARG A 159 -11.70 1.35 6.98
N THR A 160 -12.06 1.34 8.26
CA THR A 160 -11.41 2.15 9.29
C THR A 160 -10.70 1.22 10.26
N GLN A 161 -9.43 1.47 10.52
CA GLN A 161 -8.63 0.75 11.51
C GLN A 161 -8.24 1.72 12.61
N VAL A 162 -8.80 1.51 13.80
CA VAL A 162 -8.42 2.25 15.00
C VAL A 162 -7.40 1.40 15.76
N SER A 163 -6.29 2.02 16.17
CA SER A 163 -5.23 1.39 16.96
C SER A 163 -4.92 2.25 18.19
N GLY A 164 -4.77 1.59 19.35
CA GLY A 164 -4.54 2.26 20.64
C GLY A 164 -5.83 2.62 21.40
N GLY A 165 -5.70 3.41 22.48
CA GLY A 165 -6.84 3.93 23.24
C GLY A 165 -7.16 3.25 24.57
N SER A 166 -6.18 2.74 25.33
CA SER A 166 -6.40 2.40 26.75
C SER A 166 -5.66 3.35 27.70
N GLY A 167 -6.38 3.87 28.69
CA GLY A 167 -5.88 4.88 29.64
C GLY A 167 -5.62 6.23 28.98
N ASP A 168 -4.53 6.90 29.38
CA ASP A 168 -4.10 8.22 28.89
C ASP A 168 -3.37 8.20 27.52
N ARG A 169 -3.51 7.12 26.73
CA ARG A 169 -2.79 6.96 25.46
C ARG A 169 -3.62 7.45 24.27
N SER A 170 -2.98 8.21 23.37
CA SER A 170 -3.58 8.66 22.11
C SER A 170 -4.00 7.48 21.23
N ALA A 171 -5.22 7.52 20.70
CA ALA A 171 -5.67 6.62 19.65
C ALA A 171 -5.20 7.13 18.28
N SER A 172 -4.83 6.21 17.39
CA SER A 172 -4.48 6.50 16.00
C SER A 172 -5.45 5.78 15.08
N THR A 173 -6.07 6.52 14.16
CA THR A 173 -7.04 5.99 13.20
C THR A 173 -6.45 6.04 11.79
N ALA A 174 -6.42 4.89 11.12
CA ALA A 174 -6.01 4.74 9.74
C ALA A 174 -7.23 4.40 8.86
N TYR A 175 -7.33 5.06 7.71
CA TYR A 175 -8.42 4.87 6.76
C TYR A 175 -7.91 4.16 5.51
N PHE A 176 -8.70 3.22 5.03
CA PHE A 176 -8.41 2.41 3.85
C PHE A 176 -9.61 2.43 2.91
N VAL A 177 -9.35 2.50 1.61
CA VAL A 177 -10.37 2.44 0.56
C VAL A 177 -9.97 1.37 -0.45
N THR A 178 -10.91 0.50 -0.77
CA THR A 178 -10.74 -0.56 -1.77
C THR A 178 -11.27 -0.07 -3.10
N PHE A 179 -10.41 -0.10 -4.10
CA PHE A 179 -10.76 0.26 -5.47
C PHE A 179 -10.76 -0.98 -6.35
N GLU A 180 -11.77 -1.07 -7.21
CA GLU A 180 -11.89 -2.05 -8.29
C GLU A 180 -11.46 -1.41 -9.61
N PHE A 181 -10.60 -2.11 -10.34
CA PHE A 181 -10.06 -1.67 -11.63
C PHE A 181 -10.74 -2.37 -12.80
N GLU A 182 -10.43 -1.91 -14.02
CA GLU A 182 -11.01 -2.44 -15.26
C GLU A 182 -10.73 -3.93 -15.51
N ASP A 183 -9.64 -4.45 -14.94
CA ASP A 183 -9.29 -5.87 -15.00
C ASP A 183 -10.05 -6.72 -13.96
N GLY A 184 -10.94 -6.11 -13.18
CA GLY A 184 -11.67 -6.74 -12.08
C GLY A 184 -10.82 -6.97 -10.83
N GLN A 185 -9.56 -6.51 -10.81
CA GLN A 185 -8.74 -6.59 -9.60
C GLN A 185 -9.21 -5.55 -8.58
N ARG A 186 -9.28 -5.99 -7.32
CA ARG A 186 -9.56 -5.13 -6.17
C ARG A 186 -8.28 -4.90 -5.39
N LYS A 187 -7.97 -3.64 -5.11
CA LYS A 187 -6.79 -3.27 -4.34
C LYS A 187 -7.15 -2.25 -3.27
N GLU A 188 -6.74 -2.55 -2.05
CA GLU A 188 -6.88 -1.64 -0.91
C GLU A 188 -5.73 -0.64 -0.91
N PHE A 189 -6.05 0.64 -0.73
CA PHE A 189 -5.07 1.71 -0.58
C PHE A 189 -5.26 2.43 0.75
N PRO A 190 -4.18 2.65 1.52
CA PRO A 190 -4.20 3.58 2.64
C PRO A 190 -4.43 5.00 2.14
N VAL A 191 -5.32 5.72 2.82
CA VAL A 191 -5.66 7.11 2.52
C VAL A 191 -4.74 8.06 3.29
N PHE A 192 -4.04 8.93 2.57
CA PHE A 192 -3.14 9.91 3.19
C PHE A 192 -3.88 11.14 3.74
N ASP A 193 -4.96 11.56 3.06
CA ASP A 193 -5.76 12.72 3.44
C ASP A 193 -7.18 12.29 3.85
N GLY A 194 -7.55 12.54 5.11
CA GLY A 194 -8.89 12.23 5.63
C GLY A 194 -10.01 12.91 4.83
N SER A 195 -9.72 14.03 4.14
CA SER A 195 -10.69 14.69 3.27
C SER A 195 -11.13 13.79 2.09
N LEU A 196 -10.20 12.99 1.54
CA LEU A 196 -10.51 12.03 0.48
C LEU A 196 -11.48 10.96 0.99
N TYR A 197 -11.23 10.43 2.18
CA TYR A 197 -12.10 9.42 2.78
C TYR A 197 -13.54 9.91 2.97
N GLY A 198 -13.73 11.19 3.31
CA GLY A 198 -15.05 11.81 3.48
C GLY A 198 -15.76 12.15 2.16
N ARG A 199 -15.03 12.42 1.07
CA ARG A 199 -15.62 12.84 -0.22
C ARG A 199 -16.05 11.68 -1.11
N VAL A 200 -15.40 10.53 -0.97
CA VAL A 200 -15.70 9.32 -1.74
C VAL A 200 -16.90 8.60 -1.13
N SER A 201 -17.68 7.83 -1.87
CA SER A 201 -18.68 6.88 -1.34
C SER A 201 -18.48 5.50 -1.95
N GLU A 202 -19.03 4.46 -1.31
CA GLU A 202 -19.08 3.13 -1.93
C GLU A 202 -19.91 3.21 -3.23
N ASP A 203 -19.53 2.43 -4.24
CA ASP A 203 -20.08 2.44 -5.60
C ASP A 203 -19.82 3.73 -6.41
N ASP A 204 -19.00 4.65 -5.90
CA ASP A 204 -18.57 5.79 -6.71
C ASP A 204 -17.61 5.36 -7.82
N ALA A 205 -17.92 5.79 -9.04
CA ALA A 205 -17.11 5.57 -10.23
C ALA A 205 -16.33 6.84 -10.59
N GLY A 206 -15.05 6.71 -10.96
CA GLY A 206 -14.22 7.87 -11.24
C GLY A 206 -12.77 7.58 -11.57
N ILE A 207 -11.94 8.60 -11.37
CA ILE A 207 -10.50 8.56 -11.68
C ILE A 207 -9.75 8.58 -10.36
N LEU A 208 -9.04 7.48 -10.08
CA LEU A 208 -8.15 7.38 -8.93
C LEU A 208 -6.79 7.97 -9.28
N PHE A 209 -6.33 8.91 -8.46
CA PHE A 209 -4.95 9.40 -8.47
C PHE A 209 -4.16 8.68 -7.39
N SER A 210 -3.28 7.78 -7.81
CA SER A 210 -2.41 7.04 -6.91
C SER A 210 -0.95 7.48 -7.05
N ARG A 211 -0.21 7.41 -5.94
CA ARG A 211 1.24 7.58 -5.92
C ARG A 211 1.85 6.40 -5.19
N ALA A 212 2.62 5.59 -5.90
CA ALA A 212 3.21 4.35 -5.41
C ALA A 212 2.18 3.39 -4.78
N GLN A 213 2.02 3.42 -3.45
CA GLN A 213 1.13 2.53 -2.69
C GLN A 213 -0.03 3.28 -2.02
N PHE A 214 -0.19 4.58 -2.27
CA PHE A 214 -1.15 5.43 -1.57
C PHE A 214 -2.17 6.04 -2.53
N ALA A 215 -3.43 6.13 -2.08
CA ALA A 215 -4.46 6.91 -2.74
C ALA A 215 -4.31 8.38 -2.34
N VAL A 216 -4.18 9.26 -3.33
CA VAL A 216 -3.92 10.69 -3.13
C VAL A 216 -5.17 11.52 -3.33
N ASP A 217 -5.89 11.27 -4.43
CA ASP A 217 -7.15 11.96 -4.71
C ASP A 217 -8.06 11.08 -5.58
N PHE A 218 -9.34 11.44 -5.65
CA PHE A 218 -10.33 10.75 -6.47
C PHE A 218 -11.30 11.75 -7.09
N ASP A 219 -11.34 11.76 -8.42
CA ASP A 219 -12.32 12.56 -9.17
C ASP A 219 -13.51 11.69 -9.54
N ARG A 220 -14.62 11.89 -8.83
CA ARG A 220 -15.88 11.21 -9.15
C ARG A 220 -16.40 11.67 -10.51
N VAL A 221 -16.70 10.72 -11.38
CA VAL A 221 -17.41 10.95 -12.63
C VAL A 221 -18.84 10.49 -12.41
N ARG A 222 -19.83 11.33 -12.74
CA ARG A 222 -21.22 10.85 -12.74
C ARG A 222 -21.40 9.94 -13.95
N VAL A 223 -21.74 8.69 -13.68
CA VAL A 223 -21.90 7.63 -14.67
C VAL A 223 -23.38 7.27 -14.81
#